data_AF-A0A7C5NEJ3-F1
#
_entry.id   AF-A0A7C5NEJ3-F1
#
_cell.length_a   1.000
_cell.length_b   1.000
_cell.length_c   1.000
_cell.angle_alpha   90.00
_cell.angle_beta   90.00
_cell.angle_gamma   90.00
#
_symmetry.space_group_name_H-M   'P 1'
#
loop_
_entity.id
_entity.type
_entity.pdbx_description
1 polymer ?
#
loop_
_entity_poly.entity_id
_entity_poly.type
_entity_poly.pdbx_seq_one_letter_code
_entity_poly.pdbx_strand_id
1 'polypeptide(L)'
;MKKITVSIFVFYTIIAAFGCRKNQKEVLFTMTYPELQFEIPPGISGSQALVFSFPSVKTNIDNFLSQNNTTLDEIGSIQPIRARIESTNGRSLYFIQKAEIRICSIDSLQCEPLFDQAF
;
A
#
# COMPACT_ATOMS: atom_id res chain seq x y z
N MET A 1 51.17 4.04 14.75
CA MET A 1 49.86 4.67 14.98
C MET A 1 48.90 4.54 13.77
N LYS A 2 49.33 4.80 12.53
CA LYS A 2 48.51 4.66 11.29
C LYS A 2 47.73 3.34 11.16
N LYS A 3 48.32 2.19 11.54
CA LYS A 3 47.67 0.86 11.44
C LYS A 3 46.44 0.72 12.36
N ILE A 4 46.47 1.34 13.54
CA ILE A 4 45.37 1.28 14.51
C ILE A 4 44.20 2.14 14.02
N THR A 5 44.48 3.32 13.46
CA THR A 5 43.45 4.22 12.91
C THR A 5 42.72 3.60 11.71
N VAL A 6 43.45 2.89 10.83
CA VAL A 6 42.83 2.17 9.70
C VAL A 6 41.95 1.02 10.18
N SER A 7 42.40 0.27 11.20
CA SER A 7 41.61 -0.83 11.76
C SER A 7 40.29 -0.37 12.40
N ILE A 8 40.30 0.76 13.11
CA ILE A 8 39.09 1.35 13.69
C ILE A 8 38.13 1.82 12.58
N PHE A 9 38.66 2.42 11.52
CA PHE A 9 37.84 2.90 10.40
C PHE A 9 37.14 1.75 9.67
N VAL A 10 37.87 0.65 9.41
CA VAL A 10 37.32 -0.57 8.80
C VAL A 10 36.26 -1.21 9.69
N PHE A 11 36.49 -1.25 11.01
CA PHE A 11 35.51 -1.80 11.96
C PHE A 11 34.21 -0.98 11.97
N TYR A 12 34.31 0.35 11.94
CA TYR A 12 33.15 1.24 11.91
C TYR A 12 32.34 1.10 10.60
N THR A 13 33.01 0.90 9.46
CA THR A 13 32.33 0.69 8.17
C THR A 13 31.59 -0.65 8.11
N ILE A 14 32.15 -1.71 8.71
CA ILE A 14 31.49 -3.01 8.79
C ILE A 14 30.21 -2.91 9.66
N ILE A 15 30.27 -2.27 10.83
CA ILE A 15 29.09 -2.12 11.69
C ILE A 15 27.99 -1.29 11.00
N ALA A 16 28.36 -0.21 10.32
CA ALA A 16 27.41 0.62 9.57
C ALA A 16 26.73 -0.16 8.42
N ALA A 17 27.47 -1.06 7.75
CA ALA A 17 26.91 -1.90 6.68
C ALA A 17 25.91 -2.95 7.21
N PHE A 18 26.11 -3.48 8.42
CA PHE A 18 25.21 -4.47 9.01
C PHE A 18 24.00 -3.86 9.76
N GLY A 19 24.07 -2.60 10.17
CA GLY A 19 22.99 -1.91 10.90
C GLY A 19 21.77 -1.56 10.03
N CYS A 20 21.92 -1.51 8.71
CA CYS A 20 20.82 -1.15 7.80
C CYS A 20 20.01 -2.39 7.37
N ARG A 21 19.50 -3.16 8.34
CA ARG A 21 18.49 -4.19 8.02
C ARG A 21 17.12 -3.53 8.07
N LYS A 22 16.52 -3.35 6.89
CA LYS A 22 15.13 -2.91 6.74
C LYS A 22 14.25 -3.82 7.58
N ASN A 23 13.64 -3.28 8.64
CA ASN A 23 12.73 -4.00 9.53
C ASN A 23 11.68 -4.71 8.67
N GLN A 24 11.78 -6.03 8.58
CA GLN A 24 10.74 -6.84 7.96
C GLN A 24 9.58 -6.81 8.96
N LYS A 25 8.54 -6.05 8.62
CA LYS A 25 7.30 -6.08 9.38
C LYS A 25 6.75 -7.50 9.28
N GLU A 26 6.36 -8.06 10.42
CA GLU A 26 5.68 -9.34 10.46
C GLU A 26 4.31 -9.21 9.77
N VAL A 27 3.98 -10.21 8.95
CA VAL A 27 2.68 -10.28 8.28
C VAL A 27 1.75 -11.09 9.17
N LEU A 28 0.80 -10.42 9.82
CA LEU A 28 -0.17 -11.07 10.73
C LEU A 28 -1.12 -11.99 9.96
N PHE A 29 -1.70 -11.50 8.85
CA PHE A 29 -2.56 -12.27 7.97
C PHE A 29 -2.72 -11.60 6.60
N THR A 30 -3.29 -12.34 5.65
CA THR A 30 -3.71 -11.81 4.34
C THR A 30 -5.21 -12.02 4.18
N MET A 31 -5.90 -11.00 3.69
CA MET A 31 -7.35 -11.02 3.47
C MET A 31 -7.67 -10.55 2.05
N THR A 32 -8.65 -11.22 1.43
CA THR A 32 -9.19 -10.82 0.14
C THR A 32 -10.34 -9.83 0.34
N TYR A 33 -10.29 -8.70 -0.36
CA TYR A 33 -11.39 -7.75 -0.42
C TYR A 33 -12.44 -8.21 -1.43
N PRO A 34 -13.74 -7.88 -1.22
CA PRO A 34 -14.78 -8.18 -2.19
C PRO A 34 -14.55 -7.44 -3.51
N GLU A 35 -15.19 -7.91 -4.58
CA GLU A 35 -15.19 -7.22 -5.86
C GLU A 35 -15.90 -5.86 -5.73
N LEU A 36 -15.22 -4.81 -6.20
CA LEU A 36 -15.73 -3.45 -6.21
C LEU A 36 -15.98 -3.02 -7.65
N GLN A 37 -17.11 -2.35 -7.88
CA GLN A 37 -17.49 -1.85 -9.20
C GLN A 37 -17.50 -0.32 -9.17
N PHE A 38 -16.94 0.28 -10.22
CA PHE A 38 -17.00 1.72 -10.47
C PHE A 38 -17.30 1.97 -11.95
N GLU A 39 -17.84 3.14 -12.22
CA GLU A 39 -18.13 3.59 -13.57
C GLU A 39 -17.18 4.74 -13.94
N ILE A 40 -16.54 4.63 -15.10
CA ILE A 40 -15.73 5.70 -15.66
C ILE A 40 -16.64 6.54 -16.56
N PRO A 41 -16.98 7.79 -16.18
CA PRO A 41 -17.86 8.60 -17.00
C PRO A 41 -17.23 8.95 -18.35
N PRO A 42 -18.05 9.12 -19.41
CA PRO A 42 -17.56 9.56 -20.71
C PRO A 42 -17.04 11.01 -20.65
N GLY A 43 -16.07 11.34 -21.51
CA GLY A 43 -15.59 12.71 -21.66
C GLY A 43 -14.50 13.13 -20.66
N ILE A 44 -13.96 12.21 -19.86
CA ILE A 44 -12.81 12.51 -19.00
C ILE A 44 -11.56 12.71 -19.87
N SER A 45 -10.92 13.87 -19.71
CA SER A 45 -9.62 14.16 -20.31
C SER A 45 -8.49 13.51 -19.51
N GLY A 46 -7.51 12.93 -20.19
CA GLY A 46 -6.33 12.30 -19.54
C GLY A 46 -5.41 13.26 -18.77
N SER A 47 -5.76 14.55 -18.67
CA SER A 47 -5.07 15.55 -17.85
C SER A 47 -5.44 15.49 -16.37
N GLN A 48 -6.51 14.78 -15.99
CA GLN A 48 -6.97 14.70 -14.60
C GLN A 48 -6.88 13.26 -14.08
N ALA A 49 -6.29 13.09 -12.90
CA ALA A 49 -6.29 11.80 -12.21
C ALA A 49 -7.71 11.49 -11.72
N LEU A 50 -8.21 10.31 -12.08
CA LEU A 50 -9.49 9.81 -11.57
C LEU A 50 -9.27 9.07 -10.26
N VAL A 51 -10.06 9.43 -9.26
CA VAL A 51 -10.03 8.78 -7.95
C VAL A 51 -11.44 8.27 -7.64
N PHE A 52 -11.52 6.98 -7.32
CA PHE A 52 -12.74 6.32 -6.87
C PHE A 52 -12.53 5.85 -5.44
N SER A 53 -13.39 6.31 -4.52
CA SER A 53 -13.33 5.97 -3.09
C SER A 53 -14.52 5.10 -2.69
N PHE A 54 -14.24 4.00 -1.99
CA PHE A 54 -15.26 3.09 -1.47
C PHE A 54 -15.22 3.12 0.07
N PRO A 55 -16.08 3.90 0.72
CA PRO A 55 -16.12 3.95 2.18
C PRO A 55 -16.70 2.65 2.75
N SER A 56 -16.19 2.25 3.91
CA SER A 56 -16.79 1.18 4.74
C SER A 56 -17.00 -0.15 4.01
N VAL A 57 -16.01 -0.58 3.20
CA VAL A 57 -16.05 -1.90 2.54
C VAL A 57 -16.12 -2.99 3.60
N LYS A 58 -17.24 -3.72 3.63
CA LYS A 58 -17.43 -4.82 4.57
C LYS A 58 -16.47 -5.96 4.23
N THR A 59 -15.73 -6.41 5.24
CA THR A 59 -14.80 -7.53 5.14
C THR A 59 -15.07 -8.52 6.28
N ASN A 60 -14.46 -9.71 6.23
CA ASN A 60 -14.57 -10.69 7.31
C ASN A 60 -13.47 -10.52 8.37
N ILE A 61 -13.05 -9.28 8.63
CA ILE A 61 -11.87 -8.97 9.44
C ILE A 61 -11.91 -9.59 10.84
N ASP A 62 -13.08 -9.60 11.50
CA ASP A 62 -13.24 -10.16 12.84
C ASP A 62 -12.87 -11.65 12.90
N ASN A 63 -13.20 -12.41 11.85
CA ASN A 63 -12.82 -13.81 11.75
C ASN A 63 -11.31 -13.96 11.59
N PHE A 64 -10.66 -13.12 10.77
CA PHE A 64 -9.21 -13.14 10.63
C PHE A 64 -8.49 -12.77 11.93
N LEU A 65 -9.00 -11.78 12.69
CA LEU A 65 -8.48 -11.43 14.00
C LEU A 65 -8.56 -12.61 14.98
N SER A 66 -9.72 -13.27 15.04
CA SER A 66 -9.93 -14.44 15.91
C SER A 66 -9.05 -15.64 15.54
N GLN A 67 -8.88 -15.92 14.25
CA GLN A 67 -8.09 -17.07 13.76
C GLN A 67 -6.59 -16.89 13.96
N ASN A 68 -6.11 -15.65 13.92
CA ASN A 68 -4.69 -15.32 14.09
C ASN A 68 -4.38 -14.84 15.51
N ASN A 69 -5.35 -14.93 16.44
CA ASN A 69 -5.23 -14.53 17.84
C ASN A 69 -4.61 -13.13 18.00
N THR A 70 -5.10 -12.17 17.20
CA THR A 70 -4.60 -10.80 17.11
C THR A 70 -5.74 -9.80 17.28
N THR A 71 -5.41 -8.55 17.58
CA THR A 71 -6.37 -7.46 17.77
C THR A 71 -6.13 -6.33 16.78
N LEU A 72 -7.12 -5.46 16.56
CA LEU A 72 -6.97 -4.31 15.65
C LEU A 72 -5.81 -3.40 16.06
N ASP A 73 -5.55 -3.26 17.36
CA ASP A 73 -4.50 -2.39 17.91
C ASP A 73 -3.07 -2.89 17.57
N GLU A 74 -2.93 -4.18 17.27
CA GLU A 74 -1.66 -4.79 16.85
C GLU A 74 -1.37 -4.57 15.36
N ILE A 75 -2.37 -4.17 14.58
CA ILE A 75 -2.22 -3.92 13.14
C ILE A 75 -1.58 -2.54 12.93
N GLY A 76 -0.25 -2.53 12.76
CA GLY A 76 0.48 -1.28 12.50
C GLY A 76 0.37 -0.74 11.06
N SER A 77 0.04 -1.57 10.07
CA SER A 77 -0.20 -1.13 8.69
C SER A 77 -0.85 -2.20 7.83
N ILE A 78 -1.72 -1.78 6.90
CA ILE A 78 -2.30 -2.63 5.86
C ILE A 78 -1.67 -2.27 4.52
N GLN A 79 -1.26 -3.26 3.73
CA GLN A 79 -0.65 -3.04 2.42
C GLN A 79 -1.35 -3.88 1.34
N PRO A 80 -1.67 -3.30 0.17
CA PRO A 80 -2.22 -4.07 -0.93
C PRO A 80 -1.13 -4.97 -1.53
N ILE A 81 -1.43 -6.26 -1.67
CA ILE A 81 -0.51 -7.24 -2.27
C ILE A 81 -0.72 -7.32 -3.79
N ARG A 82 -1.98 -7.42 -4.22
CA ARG A 82 -2.37 -7.53 -5.62
C ARG A 82 -3.75 -6.94 -5.82
N ALA A 83 -3.97 -6.35 -6.98
CA ALA A 83 -5.29 -6.05 -7.48
C ALA A 83 -5.37 -6.24 -8.99
N ARG A 84 -6.60 -6.40 -9.47
CA ARG A 84 -6.91 -6.57 -10.88
C ARG A 84 -8.10 -5.69 -11.20
N ILE A 85 -8.00 -4.96 -12.30
CA ILE A 85 -9.10 -4.16 -12.85
C ILE A 85 -9.55 -4.89 -14.11
N GLU A 86 -10.86 -5.13 -14.21
CA GLU A 86 -11.47 -5.76 -15.36
C GLU A 86 -12.59 -4.90 -15.91
N SER A 87 -12.78 -4.98 -17.23
CA SER A 87 -13.85 -4.31 -17.92
C SER A 87 -15.07 -5.21 -17.97
N THR A 88 -16.16 -4.80 -17.31
CA THR A 88 -17.43 -5.55 -17.30
C THR A 88 -18.15 -5.53 -18.65
N ASN A 89 -17.85 -4.56 -19.51
CA ASN A 89 -18.46 -4.39 -20.82
C ASN A 89 -17.55 -4.84 -21.99
N GLY A 90 -16.44 -5.51 -21.68
CA GLY A 90 -15.50 -6.01 -22.69
C GLY A 90 -14.68 -4.93 -23.40
N ARG A 91 -14.79 -3.65 -23.01
CA ARG A 91 -13.95 -2.58 -23.57
C ARG A 91 -12.52 -2.67 -23.05
N SER A 92 -11.56 -2.40 -23.93
CA SER A 92 -10.16 -2.34 -23.55
C SER A 92 -9.87 -1.14 -22.65
N LEU A 93 -9.08 -1.37 -21.60
CA LEU A 93 -8.67 -0.37 -20.60
C LEU A 93 -7.29 0.24 -20.93
N TYR A 94 -6.90 0.27 -22.22
CA TYR A 94 -5.57 0.74 -22.67
C TYR A 94 -5.23 2.18 -22.25
N PHE A 95 -6.24 2.99 -21.93
CA PHE A 95 -6.07 4.36 -21.44
C PHE A 95 -5.64 4.42 -19.97
N ILE A 96 -5.76 3.33 -19.20
CA ILE A 96 -5.29 3.25 -17.82
C ILE A 96 -3.79 2.99 -17.82
N GLN A 97 -3.01 4.03 -17.51
CA GLN A 97 -1.54 3.93 -17.44
C GLN A 97 -1.05 3.44 -16.08
N LYS A 98 -1.72 3.86 -15.00
CA LYS A 98 -1.36 3.53 -13.62
C LYS A 98 -2.64 3.39 -12.80
N ALA A 99 -2.67 2.37 -11.96
CA ALA A 99 -3.67 2.20 -10.93
C ALA A 99 -2.96 2.12 -9.58
N GLU A 100 -3.47 2.85 -8.60
CA GLU A 100 -2.96 2.84 -7.23
C GLU A 100 -4.11 2.57 -6.29
N ILE A 101 -3.89 1.66 -5.34
CA ILE A 101 -4.88 1.33 -4.30
C ILE A 101 -4.35 1.84 -2.98
N ARG A 102 -5.18 2.63 -2.31
CA ARG A 102 -4.90 3.18 -1.00
C ARG A 102 -5.98 2.70 -0.04
N ILE A 103 -5.56 2.25 1.14
CA ILE A 103 -6.44 1.90 2.25
C ILE A 103 -6.18 2.95 3.32
N CYS A 104 -7.22 3.67 3.70
CA CYS A 104 -7.13 4.72 4.72
C CYS A 104 -8.14 4.47 5.83
N SER A 105 -7.86 5.07 6.99
CA SER A 105 -8.86 5.20 8.04
C SER A 105 -10.04 6.05 7.54
N ILE A 106 -11.24 5.73 8.01
CA ILE A 106 -12.47 6.49 7.69
C ILE A 106 -12.31 7.97 8.07
N ASP A 107 -11.53 8.26 9.12
CA ASP A 107 -11.33 9.61 9.64
C ASP A 107 -10.06 10.31 9.10
N SER A 108 -9.32 9.68 8.17
CA SER A 108 -8.09 10.29 7.65
C SER A 108 -8.30 11.01 6.31
N LEU A 109 -7.88 12.28 6.27
CA LEU A 109 -7.81 13.11 5.04
C LEU A 109 -6.87 12.54 3.96
N GLN A 110 -6.14 11.46 4.26
CA GLN A 110 -5.14 10.87 3.35
C GLN A 110 -5.74 10.14 2.15
N CYS A 111 -7.02 9.76 2.23
CA CYS A 111 -7.77 9.19 1.11
C CYS A 111 -8.72 10.20 0.45
N GLU A 112 -8.66 11.48 0.83
CA GLU A 112 -9.30 12.48 -0.02
C GLU A 112 -8.62 12.45 -1.40
N PRO A 113 -9.40 12.56 -2.48
CA PRO A 113 -8.86 12.65 -3.82
C PRO A 113 -8.03 13.94 -3.93
N LEU A 114 -6.73 13.85 -3.67
CA LEU A 114 -5.79 14.90 -4.02
C LEU A 114 -5.69 14.90 -5.54
N PHE A 115 -6.48 15.75 -6.18
CA PHE A 115 -6.44 16.03 -7.62
C PHE A 115 -5.06 16.53 -8.10
N ASP A 116 -4.08 16.68 -7.20
CA ASP A 116 -2.92 17.54 -7.40
C ASP A 116 -1.56 16.86 -7.18
N GLN A 117 -1.48 15.53 -7.30
CA GLN A 117 -0.17 14.84 -7.32
C GLN A 117 -0.04 13.93 -8.53
N ALA A 118 -0.08 14.58 -9.70
CA ALA A 118 0.71 14.12 -10.83
C ALA A 118 2.18 14.42 -10.54
N PHE A 119 2.95 13.38 -10.23
CA PHE A 119 4.40 13.37 -10.39
C PHE A 119 4.76 12.23 -11.33
#